data_AF-A0A1R1WYS0-F1
#
_entry.id   AF-A0A1R1WYS0-F1
#
_cell.length_a   1.000
_cell.length_b   1.000
_cell.length_c   1.000
_cell.angle_alpha   90.00
_cell.angle_beta   90.00
_cell.angle_gamma   90.00
#
_symmetry.space_group_name_H-M   'P 1'
#
loop_
_entity.id
_entity.type
_entity.pdbx_description
1 polymer ?
#
loop_
_entity_poly.entity_id
_entity_poly.type
_entity_poly.pdbx_seq_one_letter_code
_entity_poly.pdbx_strand_id
1 'polypeptide(L)'
;MFTSRLARQFLSKAALPSSRAFSTSFRAFAPKVQQPAPAWSANSLVNQQFKELSNASFKDQYLVMVFYPLDFTFVCPTELLAFSDRINEFKERNVAVVGV
;
A
#
# COMPACT_ATOMS: atom_id res chain seq x y z
N MET A 1 9.37 -67.64 0.60
CA MET A 1 10.38 -67.90 -0.44
C MET A 1 9.74 -67.56 -1.78
N PHE A 2 10.06 -66.40 -2.38
CA PHE A 2 11.03 -66.25 -3.49
C PHE A 2 10.52 -66.98 -4.77
N THR A 3 10.30 -66.37 -5.95
CA THR A 3 11.02 -65.33 -6.72
C THR A 3 10.10 -64.87 -7.90
N SER A 4 10.09 -63.60 -8.33
CA SER A 4 10.87 -62.94 -9.41
C SER A 4 10.24 -62.85 -10.81
N ARG A 5 10.59 -61.75 -11.51
CA ARG A 5 10.49 -61.39 -12.95
C ARG A 5 9.36 -60.39 -13.27
N LEU A 6 9.58 -59.06 -13.29
CA LEU A 6 10.46 -58.22 -14.15
C LEU A 6 9.96 -58.06 -15.60
N ALA A 7 9.25 -56.96 -15.89
CA ALA A 7 9.23 -56.23 -17.17
C ALA A 7 8.40 -54.94 -16.98
N ARG A 8 9.01 -53.78 -16.78
CA ARG A 8 9.29 -52.75 -17.81
C ARG A 8 8.05 -52.32 -18.62
N GLN A 9 7.56 -51.12 -18.31
CA GLN A 9 7.14 -50.09 -19.27
C GLN A 9 6.95 -48.79 -18.46
N PHE A 10 7.96 -47.92 -18.44
CA PHE A 10 7.98 -46.71 -19.25
C PHE A 10 6.65 -45.94 -19.20
N LEU A 11 6.45 -45.18 -18.13
CA LEU A 11 5.69 -43.94 -18.21
C LEU A 11 6.62 -42.82 -17.80
N SER A 12 7.25 -42.24 -18.83
CA SER A 12 7.89 -40.94 -18.77
C SER A 12 6.93 -39.97 -18.09
N LYS A 13 7.30 -39.49 -16.89
CA LYS A 13 6.76 -38.23 -16.37
C LYS A 13 7.14 -37.17 -17.40
N ALA A 14 6.19 -36.82 -18.27
CA ALA A 14 6.33 -35.68 -19.16
C ALA A 14 6.68 -34.49 -18.27
N ALA A 15 7.85 -33.91 -18.54
CA ALA A 15 8.28 -32.67 -17.92
C ALA A 15 7.19 -31.63 -18.21
N LEU A 16 6.50 -31.18 -17.15
CA LEU A 16 5.71 -29.95 -17.24
C LEU A 16 6.67 -28.85 -17.71
N PRO A 17 6.42 -28.17 -18.83
CA PRO A 17 7.22 -27.03 -19.18
C PRO A 17 6.99 -26.00 -18.07
N SER A 18 8.04 -25.76 -17.27
CA SER A 18 8.16 -24.58 -16.44
C SER A 18 8.32 -23.39 -17.40
N SER A 19 7.22 -23.00 -18.06
CA SER A 19 7.14 -21.67 -18.62
C SER A 19 7.07 -20.73 -17.43
N ARG A 20 8.25 -20.28 -16.98
CA ARG A 20 8.35 -19.04 -16.22
C ARG A 20 7.82 -17.96 -17.14
N ALA A 21 6.52 -17.70 -17.08
CA ALA A 21 5.92 -16.54 -17.69
C ALA A 21 6.56 -15.33 -17.03
N PHE A 22 7.59 -14.78 -17.66
CA PHE A 22 8.15 -13.49 -17.27
C PHE A 22 7.11 -12.45 -17.67
N SER A 23 6.17 -12.19 -16.75
CA SER A 23 5.20 -11.12 -16.91
C SER A 23 5.97 -9.80 -16.87
N THR A 24 6.26 -9.24 -18.05
CA THR A 24 6.78 -7.88 -18.23
C THR A 24 5.74 -6.80 -17.93
N SER A 25 4.54 -7.17 -17.49
CA SER A 25 3.62 -6.20 -16.91
C SER A 25 4.18 -5.73 -15.56
N PHE A 26 4.98 -4.66 -15.61
CA PHE A 26 4.99 -3.71 -14.51
C PHE A 26 3.52 -3.33 -14.31
N ARG A 27 2.88 -3.89 -13.28
CA ARG A 27 1.62 -3.34 -12.80
C ARG A 27 1.95 -1.90 -12.42
N ALA A 28 1.55 -0.95 -13.24
CA ALA A 28 1.55 0.45 -12.86
C ALA A 28 0.65 0.54 -11.63
N PHE A 29 1.27 0.60 -10.45
CA PHE A 29 0.58 0.77 -9.18
C PHE A 29 0.19 2.25 -9.09
N ALA A 30 -0.78 2.62 -9.91
CA ALA A 30 -1.27 3.98 -10.02
C ALA A 30 -2.45 4.16 -9.07
N PRO A 31 -2.55 5.30 -8.36
CA PRO A 31 -3.74 5.62 -7.59
C PRO A 31 -4.96 5.65 -8.52
N LYS A 32 -5.96 4.82 -8.22
CA LYS A 32 -7.19 4.71 -9.01
C LYS A 32 -8.40 4.71 -8.08
N VAL A 33 -9.43 5.46 -8.44
CA VAL A 33 -10.69 5.51 -7.68
C VAL A 33 -11.31 4.10 -7.64
N GLN A 34 -11.94 3.77 -6.51
CA GLN A 34 -12.52 2.44 -6.20
C GLN A 34 -11.51 1.28 -6.11
N GLN A 35 -10.20 1.57 -6.15
CA GLN A 35 -9.16 0.59 -5.83
C GLN A 35 -8.62 0.86 -4.42
N PRO A 36 -8.04 -0.15 -3.75
CA PRO A 36 -7.36 0.08 -2.48
C PRO A 36 -6.28 1.14 -2.64
N ALA A 37 -6.17 2.03 -1.66
CA ALA A 37 -5.13 3.04 -1.63
C ALA A 37 -3.73 2.38 -1.61
N PRO A 38 -2.72 2.99 -2.26
CA PRO A 38 -1.37 2.49 -2.18
C PRO A 38 -0.87 2.37 -0.73
N ALA A 39 -0.11 1.30 -0.46
CA ALA A 39 0.55 1.14 0.83
C ALA A 39 1.66 2.19 0.99
N TRP A 40 1.75 2.77 2.19
CA TRP A 40 2.70 3.78 2.60
C TRP A 40 3.08 3.58 4.08
N SER A 41 4.33 3.89 4.40
CA SER A 41 4.81 4.08 5.77
C SER A 41 5.77 5.27 5.76
N ALA A 42 5.69 6.15 6.74
CA ALA A 42 6.53 7.33 6.85
C ALA A 42 6.73 7.77 8.30
N ASN A 43 7.86 8.41 8.57
CA ASN A 43 8.08 9.15 9.81
C ASN A 43 7.32 10.48 9.73
N SER A 44 6.44 10.73 10.68
CA SER A 44 5.56 11.89 10.72
C SER A 44 5.69 12.64 12.04
N LEU A 45 5.52 13.96 11.99
CA LEU A 45 5.53 14.82 13.18
C LEU A 45 4.09 14.98 13.70
N VAL A 46 3.80 14.43 14.88
CA VAL A 46 2.48 14.48 15.52
C VAL A 46 2.64 15.07 16.91
N ASN A 47 1.96 16.18 17.21
CA ASN A 47 2.08 16.89 18.49
C ASN A 47 3.54 17.15 18.88
N GLN A 48 4.35 17.60 17.92
CA GLN A 48 5.78 17.89 18.08
C GLN A 48 6.66 16.66 18.43
N GLN A 49 6.16 15.45 18.19
CA GLN A 49 6.90 14.20 18.37
C GLN A 49 6.93 13.39 17.08
N PHE A 50 8.08 12.82 16.74
CA PHE A 50 8.20 11.92 15.60
C PHE A 50 7.58 10.55 15.91
N LYS A 51 6.71 10.09 15.02
CA LYS A 51 6.05 8.78 15.09
C LYS A 51 6.00 8.17 13.68
N GLU A 52 6.15 6.86 13.60
CA GLU A 52 5.96 6.14 12.35
C GLU A 52 4.44 5.93 12.11
N LEU A 53 3.96 6.36 10.95
CA LEU A 53 2.57 6.20 10.52
C LEU A 53 2.52 5.37 9.24
N SER A 54 1.46 4.59 9.08
CA SER A 54 1.18 3.81 7.87
C SER A 54 -0.31 3.70 7.62
N ASN A 55 -0.74 3.13 6.49
CA ASN A 55 -2.18 2.87 6.24
C ASN A 55 -2.84 2.07 7.37
N ALA A 56 -2.09 1.20 8.04
CA ALA A 56 -2.61 0.37 9.14
C ALA A 56 -3.05 1.22 10.34
N SER A 57 -2.44 2.39 10.56
CA SER A 57 -2.82 3.33 11.61
C SER A 57 -4.21 3.95 11.39
N PHE A 58 -4.80 3.78 10.20
CA PHE A 58 -6.06 4.40 9.78
C PHE A 58 -7.13 3.39 9.32
N LYS A 59 -7.05 2.13 9.75
CA LYS A 59 -7.83 1.00 9.19
C LYS A 59 -9.37 1.16 9.29
N ASP A 60 -9.88 1.90 10.26
CA ASP A 60 -11.33 2.07 10.51
C ASP A 60 -11.77 3.54 10.53
N GLN A 61 -10.97 4.42 9.92
CA GLN A 61 -11.24 5.85 9.82
C GLN A 61 -11.03 6.33 8.39
N TYR A 62 -11.81 7.33 7.96
CA TYR A 62 -11.53 7.96 6.67
C TYR A 62 -10.21 8.73 6.77
N LEU A 63 -9.42 8.69 5.69
CA LEU A 63 -8.14 9.40 5.62
C LEU A 63 -8.18 10.38 4.46
N VAL A 64 -7.98 11.65 4.78
CA VAL A 64 -7.69 12.71 3.81
C VAL A 64 -6.18 12.91 3.75
N MET A 65 -5.57 12.62 2.60
CA MET A 65 -4.15 12.89 2.34
C MET A 65 -4.05 14.16 1.48
N VAL A 66 -3.41 15.20 2.01
CA VAL A 66 -3.23 16.49 1.35
C VAL A 66 -1.77 16.59 0.92
N PHE A 67 -1.52 16.46 -0.38
CA PHE A 67 -0.18 16.58 -0.94
C PHE A 67 0.10 18.05 -1.26
N TYR A 68 1.18 18.59 -0.70
CA TYR A 68 1.62 19.96 -0.96
C TYR A 68 3.08 19.95 -1.48
N PRO A 69 3.44 20.86 -2.39
CA PRO A 69 4.69 20.74 -3.14
C PRO A 69 5.97 20.91 -2.30
N LEU A 70 5.99 21.86 -1.37
CA LEU A 70 7.18 22.17 -0.57
C LEU A 70 6.85 23.02 0.66
N ASP A 71 7.57 22.76 1.75
CA ASP A 71 7.59 23.61 2.95
C ASP A 71 8.15 25.02 2.64
N PHE A 72 7.72 26.01 3.41
CA PHE A 72 8.22 27.40 3.32
C PHE A 72 8.00 28.10 1.96
N THR A 73 6.90 27.77 1.29
CA THR A 73 6.40 28.50 0.12
C THR A 73 5.22 29.40 0.49
N PHE A 74 4.71 30.19 -0.46
CA PHE A 74 3.68 31.21 -0.18
C PHE A 74 2.23 30.67 -0.11
N VAL A 75 1.95 29.53 -0.73
CA VAL A 75 0.56 29.01 -0.87
C VAL A 75 0.29 27.87 0.10
N CYS A 76 1.17 26.87 0.16
CA CYS A 76 1.04 25.70 1.02
C CYS A 76 0.69 26.00 2.50
N PRO A 77 1.29 27.00 3.18
CA PRO A 77 0.94 27.26 4.57
C PRO A 77 -0.53 27.67 4.73
N THR A 78 -1.13 28.32 3.73
CA THR A 78 -2.53 28.75 3.82
C THR A 78 -3.49 27.55 3.79
N GLU A 79 -3.20 26.55 2.96
CA GLU A 79 -4.02 25.34 2.83
C GLU A 79 -3.91 24.46 4.08
N LEU A 80 -2.68 24.22 4.57
CA LEU A 80 -2.46 23.39 5.77
C LEU A 80 -3.05 24.02 7.03
N LEU A 81 -2.96 25.35 7.18
CA LEU A 81 -3.60 26.06 8.28
C LEU A 81 -5.13 25.92 8.23
N ALA A 82 -5.74 26.03 7.06
CA ALA A 82 -7.18 25.86 6.90
C ALA A 82 -7.68 24.46 7.33
N PHE A 83 -6.90 23.40 7.07
CA PHE A 83 -7.19 22.07 7.60
C PHE A 83 -6.98 21.98 9.11
N SER A 84 -5.93 22.63 9.64
CA SER A 84 -5.63 22.65 11.07
C SER A 84 -6.74 23.32 11.88
N ASP A 85 -7.22 24.48 11.45
CA ASP A 85 -8.28 25.23 12.12
C ASP A 85 -9.59 24.44 12.20
N ARG A 86 -9.87 23.59 11.20
CA ARG A 86 -11.07 22.77 11.11
C ARG A 86 -10.87 21.32 11.54
N ILE A 87 -9.73 20.97 12.13
CA ILE A 87 -9.38 19.57 12.42
C ILE A 87 -10.42 18.87 13.32
N ASN A 88 -11.09 19.62 14.19
CA ASN A 88 -12.13 19.09 15.07
C ASN A 88 -13.37 18.63 14.29
N GLU A 89 -13.75 19.35 13.22
CA GLU A 89 -14.87 18.98 12.35
C GLU A 89 -14.62 17.65 11.61
N PHE A 90 -13.35 17.32 11.33
CA PHE A 90 -12.96 16.04 10.74
C PHE A 90 -12.99 14.92 11.80
N LYS A 91 -12.46 15.19 13.00
CA LYS A 91 -12.47 14.24 14.12
C LYS A 91 -13.90 13.83 14.50
N GLU A 92 -14.83 14.77 14.57
CA GLU A 92 -16.25 14.51 14.84
C GLU A 92 -16.90 13.57 13.82
N ARG A 93 -16.35 13.48 12.61
CA ARG A 93 -16.83 12.62 11.52
C ARG A 93 -15.99 11.35 11.34
N ASN A 94 -15.13 11.00 12.31
CA ASN A 94 -14.20 9.87 12.24
C ASN A 94 -13.29 9.93 10.98
N VAL A 95 -12.76 11.14 10.70
CA VAL A 95 -11.85 11.40 9.59
C VAL A 95 -10.52 11.92 10.14
N ALA A 96 -9.43 11.32 9.69
CA ALA A 96 -8.07 11.80 9.90
C ALA A 96 -7.58 12.60 8.69
N VAL A 97 -6.70 13.58 8.94
CA VAL A 97 -6.07 14.40 7.91
C VAL A 97 -4.55 14.26 8.06
N VAL A 98 -3.85 14.01 6.94
CA VAL A 98 -2.39 13.91 6.87
C VAL A 98 -1.90 14.81 5.74
N GLY A 99 -0.99 15.74 6.05
CA GLY A 99 -0.24 16.51 5.06
C GLY A 99 1.00 15.74 4.60
N VAL A 100 1.26 15.74 3.30
CA VAL A 100 2.39 15.06 2.64
C VAL A 100 3.16 16.03 1.76
#